data_AF-A0A5M4ARA1-F1
#
_entry.id   AF-A0A5M4ARA1-F1
#
_cell.length_a   1.000
_cell.length_b   1.000
_cell.length_c   1.000
_cell.angle_alpha   90.00
_cell.angle_beta   90.00
_cell.angle_gamma   90.00
#
_symmetry.space_group_name_H-M   'P 1'
#
loop_
_entity.id
_entity.type
_entity.pdbx_description
1 polymer ?
#
loop_
_entity_poly.entity_id
_entity_poly.type
_entity_poly.pdbx_seq_one_letter_code
_entity_poly.pdbx_strand_id
1 'polypeptide(L)' 'MAKEGGGHHTELTWHIKLPPEMTLDEAHHICSVIEESIEKELGIMTTIHPEALPMPNDD' A
#
# COMPACT_ATOMS: atom_id res chain seq x y z
N MET A 1 36.18 -12.50 11.30
CA MET A 1 35.70 -11.48 10.36
C MET A 1 34.29 -11.12 10.79
N ALA A 2 34.07 -9.90 11.26
CA ALA A 2 32.74 -9.43 11.65
C ALA A 2 31.90 -9.27 10.39
N LYS A 3 30.76 -9.96 10.31
CA LYS A 3 29.75 -9.71 9.28
C LYS A 3 28.75 -8.75 9.92
N GLU A 4 28.95 -7.46 9.72
CA GLU A 4 27.98 -6.44 10.12
C GLU A 4 26.72 -6.65 9.29
N GLY A 5 25.72 -7.30 9.88
CA GLY A 5 24.43 -7.61 9.28
C GLY A 5 23.48 -6.42 9.35
N GLY A 6 23.80 -5.33 8.66
CA GLY A 6 22.86 -4.24 8.40
C GLY A 6 22.01 -4.59 7.18
N GLY A 7 20.97 -5.42 7.35
CA GLY A 7 20.03 -5.71 6.28
C GLY A 7 19.26 -4.43 5.92
N HIS A 8 19.48 -3.90 4.72
CA HIS A 8 18.69 -2.79 4.21
C HIS A 8 17.26 -3.28 3.96
N HIS A 9 16.41 -3.17 4.98
CA HIS A 9 14.97 -3.34 4.84
C HIS A 9 14.35 -1.98 4.51
N THR A 10 13.57 -1.93 3.43
CA THR A 10 12.88 -0.71 3.00
C THR A 10 11.39 -0.95 3.15
N GLU A 11 10.74 -0.06 3.90
CA GLU A 11 9.30 -0.07 4.15
C GLU A 11 8.66 1.15 3.47
N LEU A 12 7.46 0.98 2.90
CA LEU A 12 6.68 2.02 2.25
C LEU A 12 5.24 2.02 2.81
N THR A 13 4.80 3.13 3.40
CA THR A 13 3.41 3.33 3.80
C THR A 13 2.82 4.51 3.06
N TRP A 14 1.61 4.34 2.51
CA TRP A 14 0.96 5.35 1.68
C TRP A 14 -0.56 5.16 1.64
N HIS A 15 -1.24 6.20 1.17
CA HIS A 15 -2.70 6.27 1.09
C HIS A 15 -3.12 6.30 -0.38
N ILE A 16 -4.17 5.56 -0.73
CA ILE A 16 -4.78 5.62 -2.07
C ILE A 16 -6.24 6.03 -1.94
N LYS A 17 -6.75 6.74 -2.95
CA LYS A 17 -8.17 7.08 -3.01
C LYS A 17 -8.90 6.16 -3.98
N LEU A 18 -10.00 5.58 -3.52
CA LEU A 18 -10.84 4.65 -4.28
C LEU A 18 -12.28 5.17 -4.35
N PRO A 19 -13.09 4.73 -5.34
CA PRO A 19 -14.50 5.08 -5.39
C PRO A 19 -15.23 4.74 -4.08
N PRO A 20 -16.06 5.66 -3.53
CA PRO A 20 -16.72 5.46 -2.24
C PRO A 20 -17.76 4.33 -2.24
N GLU A 21 -18.22 3.90 -3.41
CA GLU A 21 -19.17 2.80 -3.58
C GLU A 21 -18.53 1.41 -3.45
N MET A 22 -17.19 1.35 -3.43
CA MET A 22 -16.44 0.12 -3.31
C MET A 22 -16.63 -0.50 -1.92
N THR A 23 -16.81 -1.81 -1.86
CA THR A 23 -16.85 -2.53 -0.59
C THR A 23 -15.48 -2.54 0.07
N LEU A 24 -15.46 -2.73 1.39
CA LEU A 24 -14.23 -2.86 2.15
C LEU A 24 -13.34 -4.01 1.63
N ASP A 25 -13.96 -5.13 1.22
CA ASP A 25 -13.27 -6.30 0.66
C ASP A 25 -12.59 -5.99 -0.67
N GLU A 26 -13.30 -5.34 -1.59
CA GLU A 26 -12.74 -4.91 -2.89
C GLU A 26 -11.58 -3.92 -2.70
N ALA A 27 -11.72 -2.97 -1.77
CA ALA A 27 -10.66 -2.02 -1.47
C ALA A 27 -9.40 -2.71 -0.94
N HIS A 28 -9.56 -3.63 0.01
CA HIS A 28 -8.43 -4.41 0.54
C HIS A 28 -7.83 -5.33 -0.51
N HIS A 29 -8.63 -5.93 -1.39
CA HIS A 29 -8.13 -6.76 -2.48
C HIS A 29 -7.21 -5.95 -3.41
N ILE A 30 -7.62 -4.73 -3.78
CA ILE A 30 -6.77 -3.82 -4.58
C ILE A 30 -5.48 -3.49 -3.84
N CYS A 31 -5.54 -3.16 -2.55
CA CYS A 31 -4.36 -2.90 -1.73
C CYS A 31 -3.38 -4.08 -1.77
N SER A 32 -3.85 -5.30 -1.49
CA SER A 32 -3.01 -6.50 -1.47
C SER A 32 -2.34 -6.78 -2.81
N VAL A 33 -3.06 -6.62 -3.92
CA VAL A 33 -2.48 -6.80 -5.27
C VAL A 33 -1.34 -5.81 -5.52
N ILE A 34 -1.48 -4.55 -5.11
CA ILE A 34 -0.45 -3.53 -5.30
C ILE A 34 0.74 -3.77 -4.35
N GLU A 35 0.49 -4.08 -3.08
CA GLU A 35 1.52 -4.40 -2.08
C GLU A 35 2.38 -5.59 -2.53
N GLU A 36 1.75 -6.68 -2.95
CA GLU A 36 2.43 -7.88 -3.47
C GLU A 36 3.26 -7.56 -4.73
N SER A 37 2.74 -6.69 -5.61
CA SER A 37 3.45 -6.29 -6.83
C SER A 37 4.69 -5.45 -6.49
N ILE A 38 4.60 -4.51 -5.54
CA ILE A 38 5.73 -3.69 -5.11
C ILE A 38 6.79 -4.55 -4.40
N GLU A 39 6.38 -5.46 -3.52
CA GLU A 39 7.30 -6.37 -2.86
C GLU A 39 8.03 -7.24 -3.89
N LYS A 40 7.30 -7.80 -4.87
CA LYS A 40 7.87 -8.65 -5.91
C LYS A 40 8.81 -7.91 -6.85
N GLU A 41 8.48 -6.68 -7.25
CA GLU A 41 9.24 -5.93 -8.25
C GLU A 41 10.40 -5.14 -7.64
N LEU A 42 10.23 -4.62 -6.43
CA LEU A 42 11.16 -3.67 -5.80
C LEU A 42 11.80 -4.21 -4.51
N GLY A 43 11.30 -5.32 -3.94
CA GLY A 43 11.79 -5.84 -2.67
C GLY A 43 11.45 -4.94 -1.47
N ILE A 44 10.40 -4.13 -1.59
CA ILE A 44 9.96 -3.16 -0.59
C ILE A 44 8.71 -3.69 0.11
N MET A 45 8.75 -3.79 1.44
CA MET A 45 7.57 -4.12 2.23
C MET A 45 6.63 -2.92 2.21
N THR A 46 5.40 -3.12 1.77
CA THR A 46 4.46 -2.01 1.53
C THR A 46 3.18 -2.20 2.31
N THR A 47 2.62 -1.10 2.82
CA THR A 47 1.29 -1.05 3.45
C THR A 47 0.49 0.11 2.86
N ILE A 48 -0.68 -0.20 2.33
CA ILE A 48 -1.61 0.74 1.69
C ILE A 48 -2.85 0.92 2.56
N HIS A 49 -3.15 2.17 2.90
CA HIS A 49 -4.41 2.54 3.52
C HIS A 49 -5.38 3.10 2.46
N PRO A 50 -6.49 2.40 2.17
CA PRO A 50 -7.49 2.91 1.24
C PRO A 50 -8.35 3.99 1.91
N GLU A 51 -8.60 5.08 1.19
CA GLU A 51 -9.52 6.14 1.54
C GLU A 51 -10.56 6.31 0.44
N ALA A 52 -11.75 6.79 0.79
CA ALA A 52 -12.74 7.17 -0.20
C ALA A 52 -12.32 8.44 -0.95
N LEU A 53 -12.57 8.49 -2.26
CA LEU A 53 -12.54 9.74 -3.02
C LEU A 53 -13.58 10.70 -2.42
N PRO A 54 -13.22 11.96 -2.12
CA PRO A 54 -14.19 12.95 -1.67
C PRO A 54 -15.25 13.13 -2.74
N MET A 55 -16.52 13.22 -2.34
CA MET A 55 -17.56 13.56 -3.30
C MET A 55 -17.33 15.00 -3.77
N PRO A 56 -17.75 15.35 -4.99
CA PRO A 56 -17.50 16.67 -5.60
C PRO A 56 -18.06 17.88 -4.83
N ASN A 57 -18.73 17.68 -3.69
CA ASN A 57 -19.30 18.73 -2.85
C ASN A 57 -18.81 18.69 -1.38
N ASP A 58 -17.77 17.91 -1.05
CA ASP A 58 -17.23 17.78 0.30
C ASP A 58 -16.07 18.79 0.58
N ASP A 59 -16.25 20.07 0.23
CA ASP A 59 -15.36 21.21 0.59
C ASP A 59 -15.75 21.87 1.94
#